data_AF-A0A5J4KRV8-F1
#
_entry.id   AF-A0A5J4KRV8-F1
#
_cell.length_a   1.000
_cell.length_b   1.000
_cell.length_c   1.000
_cell.angle_alpha   90.00
_cell.angle_beta   90.00
_cell.angle_gamma   90.00
#
_symmetry.space_group_name_H-M   'P 1'
#
loop_
_entity.id
_entity.type
_entity.pdbx_description
1 polymer ?
#
loop_
_entity_poly.entity_id
_entity_poly.type
_entity_poly.pdbx_seq_one_letter_code
_entity_poly.pdbx_strand_id
1 'polypeptide(L)' 'MTLPTLDQTEGIWMGRTENQGYHYIQEVFSNASLRERYHQDNCFALIIRGSLEPELPDGLQPAQRTWERLQRYRQVL' A
#
# COMPACT_ATOMS: atom_id res chain seq x y z
N MET A 1 21.40 6.43 6.96
CA MET A 1 20.27 6.25 6.01
C MET A 1 19.21 7.27 6.37
N THR A 2 18.73 8.04 5.40
CA THR A 2 17.65 9.02 5.59
C THR A 2 16.29 8.32 5.60
N LEU A 3 15.43 8.70 6.54
CA LEU A 3 14.06 8.20 6.63
C LEU A 3 13.25 8.71 5.44
N PRO A 4 12.39 7.87 4.82
CA PRO A 4 11.54 8.32 3.73
C PRO A 4 10.50 9.33 4.22
N THR A 5 10.24 10.37 3.44
CA THR A 5 9.19 11.35 3.73
C THR A 5 7.80 10.85 3.29
N LEU A 6 6.75 11.54 3.72
CA LEU A 6 5.37 11.27 3.26
C LEU A 6 5.26 11.43 1.74
N ASP A 7 5.76 12.52 1.17
CA ASP A 7 5.70 12.78 -0.29
C ASP A 7 6.48 11.73 -1.08
N GLN A 8 7.63 11.28 -0.57
CA GLN A 8 8.37 10.17 -1.18
C GLN A 8 7.58 8.86 -1.14
N THR A 9 6.86 8.62 -0.05
CA THR A 9 6.04 7.43 0.11
C THR A 9 4.85 7.46 -0.85
N GLU A 10 4.18 8.61 -0.96
CA GLU A 10 3.07 8.83 -1.88
C GLU A 10 3.52 8.67 -3.35
N GLY A 11 4.65 9.25 -3.74
CA GLY A 11 5.19 9.13 -5.09
C GLY A 11 5.56 7.68 -5.46
N ILE A 12 6.20 6.94 -4.54
CA ILE A 12 6.50 5.51 -4.75
C ILE A 12 5.21 4.70 -4.83
N TRP A 13 4.26 4.98 -3.94
CA TRP A 13 2.98 4.30 -3.90
C TRP A 13 2.25 4.50 -5.24
N MET A 14 2.09 5.73 -5.73
CA MET A 14 1.47 6.01 -7.03
C MET A 14 2.19 5.33 -8.20
N GLY A 15 3.53 5.31 -8.16
CA GLY A 15 4.33 4.64 -9.19
C GLY A 15 4.15 3.11 -9.21
N ARG A 16 3.98 2.48 -8.04
CA ARG A 16 3.81 1.02 -7.92
C ARG A 16 2.38 0.56 -8.18
N THR A 17 1.40 1.41 -7.94
CA THR A 17 -0.03 1.11 -8.15
C THR A 17 -0.58 1.67 -9.46
N GLU A 18 0.27 2.26 -10.31
CA GLU A 18 -0.14 2.96 -11.53
C GLU A 18 -1.27 3.99 -11.28
N ASN A 19 -1.24 4.67 -10.13
CA ASN A 19 -2.26 5.62 -9.70
C ASN A 19 -3.68 5.01 -9.59
N GLN A 20 -3.80 3.69 -9.40
CA GLN A 20 -5.08 3.02 -9.28
C GLN A 20 -5.70 3.18 -7.88
N GLY A 21 -6.21 4.38 -7.65
CA GLY A 21 -7.03 4.76 -6.50
C GLY A 21 -6.26 4.77 -5.19
N TYR A 22 -6.45 5.81 -4.38
CA TYR A 22 -5.75 6.11 -3.12
C TYR A 22 -5.72 5.00 -2.04
N HIS A 23 -6.24 3.83 -2.35
CA HIS A 23 -6.28 2.66 -1.53
C HIS A 23 -4.91 2.10 -1.15
N TYR A 24 -4.60 2.13 0.13
CA TYR A 24 -3.47 1.42 0.68
C TYR A 24 -3.60 -0.09 0.40
N ILE A 25 -2.54 -0.66 -0.16
CA ILE A 25 -2.40 -2.09 -0.47
C ILE A 25 -1.13 -2.49 0.26
N GLN A 26 -1.27 -3.38 1.25
CA GLN A 26 -0.16 -3.76 2.13
C GLN A 26 1.03 -4.36 1.35
N GLU A 27 0.76 -4.94 0.17
CA GLU A 27 1.76 -5.52 -0.73
C GLU A 27 2.66 -4.49 -1.43
N VAL A 28 2.31 -3.19 -1.41
CA VAL A 28 3.15 -2.13 -2.00
C VAL A 28 4.49 -2.02 -1.28
N PHE A 29 4.53 -2.29 0.03
CA PHE A 29 5.75 -2.32 0.83
C PHE A 29 5.77 -3.62 1.62
N SER A 30 6.64 -4.56 1.23
CA SER A 30 6.68 -5.93 1.75
C SER A 30 7.26 -6.06 3.17
N ASN A 31 7.61 -4.95 3.82
CA ASN A 31 8.27 -4.89 5.14
C ASN A 31 9.59 -5.69 5.20
N ALA A 32 10.22 -5.98 4.06
CA ALA A 32 11.44 -6.77 3.99
C ALA A 32 12.68 -5.96 4.43
N SER A 33 12.56 -4.64 4.45
CA SER A 33 13.61 -3.73 4.89
C SER A 33 13.11 -2.69 5.86
N LEU A 34 14.00 -2.16 6.71
CA LEU A 34 13.69 -1.06 7.62
C LEU A 34 13.11 0.15 6.87
N ARG A 35 13.60 0.41 5.66
CA ARG A 35 13.09 1.49 4.80
C ARG A 35 11.65 1.24 4.37
N GLU A 36 11.30 0.01 4.00
CA GLU A 36 9.92 -0.36 3.68
C GLU A 36 9.00 -0.29 4.88
N ARG A 37 9.50 -0.62 6.08
CA ARG A 37 8.74 -0.42 7.32
C ARG A 37 8.37 1.04 7.53
N TYR A 38 9.31 1.96 7.32
CA TYR A 38 9.01 3.40 7.40
C TYR A 38 8.02 3.85 6.33
N HIS A 39 8.04 3.26 5.13
CA HIS A 39 7.02 3.53 4.13
C HIS A 39 5.63 3.03 4.57
N GLN A 40 5.52 1.88 5.23
CA GLN A 40 4.25 1.42 5.81
C GLN A 40 3.75 2.38 6.89
N ASP A 41 4.61 2.82 7.80
CA ASP A 41 4.26 3.80 8.85
C ASP A 41 3.77 5.12 8.22
N ASN A 42 4.45 5.58 7.16
CA ASN A 42 4.05 6.76 6.41
C ASN A 42 2.69 6.57 5.69
N CYS A 43 2.37 5.37 5.20
CA CYS A 43 1.06 5.09 4.63
C CYS A 43 -0.08 5.27 5.66
N PHE A 44 0.13 4.88 6.92
CA PHE A 44 -0.85 5.17 7.98
C PHE A 44 -1.05 6.67 8.19
N ALA A 45 0.03 7.46 8.18
CA ALA A 45 -0.05 8.91 8.28
C ALA A 45 -0.78 9.53 7.06
N LEU A 46 -0.54 9.01 5.86
CA LEU A 46 -1.23 9.42 4.64
C LEU A 46 -2.73 9.07 4.67
N ILE A 47 -3.10 7.94 5.28
CA ILE A 47 -4.49 7.56 5.52
C ILE A 47 -5.17 8.56 6.45
N ILE A 48 -4.55 8.86 7.59
CA ILE A 48 -5.07 9.83 8.56
C ILE A 48 -5.22 11.22 7.93
N ARG A 49 -4.30 11.61 7.04
CA ARG A 49 -4.35 12.87 6.28
C ARG A 49 -5.44 12.89 5.20
N GLY A 50 -5.99 11.73 4.82
CA GLY A 50 -6.95 11.59 3.72
C GLY A 50 -6.30 11.57 2.33
N SER A 51 -4.97 11.44 2.25
CA SER A 51 -4.23 11.23 1.00
C SER A 51 -4.28 9.79 0.53
N LEU A 52 -4.44 8.83 1.45
CA LEU A 52 -4.70 7.43 1.13
C LEU A 52 -6.02 7.00 1.77
N GLU A 53 -6.70 6.05 1.16
CA GLU A 53 -7.83 5.35 1.76
C GLU A 53 -7.34 4.03 2.35
N PRO A 54 -7.82 3.63 3.53
CA PRO A 54 -7.49 2.32 4.08
C PRO A 54 -8.03 1.21 3.18
N GLU A 55 -7.40 0.05 3.26
CA GLU A 55 -7.94 -1.16 2.66
C GLU A 55 -9.26 -1.53 3.36
N LEU A 56 -10.32 -1.77 2.57
CA LEU A 56 -11.56 -2.30 3.13
C LEU A 56 -11.36 -3.79 3.43
N PRO A 57 -11.82 -4.29 4.59
CA PRO A 57 -11.76 -5.71 4.88
C PRO A 57 -12.65 -6.46 3.89
N ASP A 58 -12.04 -7.32 3.08
CA ASP A 58 -12.70 -8.21 2.11
C ASP A 58 -12.96 -9.62 2.69
N GLY A 59 -12.51 -9.86 3.93
CA GLY A 59 -12.63 -11.15 4.61
C GLY A 59 -11.66 -12.22 4.09
N LEU A 60 -10.76 -11.87 3.16
CA LEU A 60 -9.76 -12.77 2.61
C LEU A 60 -8.43 -12.60 3.35
N GLN A 61 -7.74 -13.70 3.61
CA GLN A 61 -6.37 -13.62 4.11
C GLN A 61 -5.41 -13.16 3.01
N PRO A 62 -4.27 -12.53 3.35
CA PRO A 62 -3.24 -12.16 2.36
C PRO A 62 -2.81 -13.30 1.44
N ALA A 63 -2.75 -14.54 1.93
CA ALA A 63 -2.42 -15.72 1.13
C ALA A 63 -3.54 -16.15 0.16
N GLN A 64 -4.77 -15.67 0.36
CA GLN A 64 -5.95 -15.99 -0.44
C GLN A 64 -6.25 -14.92 -1.49
N ARG A 65 -5.45 -13.85 -1.55
CA ARG A 65 -5.62 -12.77 -2.50
C ARG A 65 -4.36 -12.61 -3.34
N THR A 66 -4.56 -12.28 -4.60
CA THR A 66 -3.49 -11.82 -5.49
C THR A 66 -3.87 -10.43 -5.95
N TRP A 67 -2.91 -9.51 -5.92
CA TRP A 67 -3.13 -8.19 -6.47
C TRP A 67 -3.38 -8.30 -7.98
N GLU A 68 -4.53 -7.78 -8.43
CA GLU A 68 -4.88 -7.77 -9.84
C GLU A 68 -5.02 -6.33 -10.33
N ARG A 69 -4.32 -6.02 -11.42
CA ARG A 69 -4.26 -4.68 -12.02
C ARG A 69 -5.63 -4.11 -12.43
N LEU A 70 -6.69 -4.89 -12.63
CA LEU A 70 -8.00 -4.33 -13.04
C LEU A 70 -9.06 -4.43 -11.94
N GLN A 71 -8.83 -5.24 -10.91
CA GLN A 71 -9.82 -5.56 -9.88
C GLN A 71 -9.31 -5.33 -8.45
N ARG A 72 -8.08 -4.82 -8.31
CA ARG A 72 -7.35 -4.58 -7.05
C ARG A 72 -6.93 -5.86 -6.33
N TYR A 73 -7.87 -6.75 -5.99
CA TYR A 73 -7.55 -8.09 -5.52
C TYR A 73 -8.47 -9.12 -6.16
N ARG A 74 -7.88 -10.24 -6.57
CA ARG A 74 -8.61 -11.44 -6.98
C ARG A 74 -8.35 -12.54 -5.97
N GLN A 75 -9.39 -13.29 -5.62
CA GLN A 75 -9.23 -14.48 -4.79
C GLN A 75 -8.39 -15.52 -5.55
N VAL A 76 -7.35 -16.03 -4.90
CA VAL A 76 -6.60 -17.19 -5.37
C VAL A 76 -7.44 -18.43 -5.07
N LEU A 77 -7.84 -19.13 -6.14
CA LEU A 77 -8.57 -20.41 -6.07
C LEU A 77 -7.64 -21.57 -5.68
#